data_AF-A0A085ZM01-F1
#
_entry.id   AF-A0A085ZM01-F1
#
_cell.length_a   1.000
_cell.length_b   1.000
_cell.length_c   1.000
_cell.angle_alpha   90.00
_cell.angle_beta   90.00
_cell.angle_gamma   90.00
#
_symmetry.space_group_name_H-M   'P 1'
#
loop_
_entity.id
_entity.type
_entity.pdbx_description
1 polymer ?
#
loop_
_entity_poly.entity_id
_entity_poly.type
_entity_poly.pdbx_seq_one_letter_code
_entity_poly.pdbx_strand_id
1 'polypeptide(L)' 'MENKTTSLKPAKMCYEHIGGKLGQLLAETFIEKGWIAKKNPSDKNFYITDLGQKEFTALGINISEIKPEIL' A
#
# COMPACT_ATOMS: atom_id res chain seq x y z
N MET A 1 19.38 -26.05 26.98
CA MET A 1 18.21 -25.79 26.11
C MET A 1 18.35 -24.36 25.62
N GLU A 2 18.82 -24.14 24.39
CA GLU A 2 18.97 -22.80 23.83
C GLU A 2 17.60 -22.25 23.41
N ASN A 3 17.14 -21.20 24.09
CA ASN A 3 15.97 -20.43 23.66
C ASN A 3 16.38 -19.56 22.47
N LYS A 4 16.20 -20.09 21.27
CA LYS A 4 16.35 -19.33 20.02
C LYS A 4 15.21 -18.31 19.95
N THR A 5 15.45 -17.08 20.38
CA THR A 5 14.53 -15.96 20.20
C THR A 5 14.37 -15.72 18.70
N THR A 6 13.36 -16.33 18.09
CA THR A 6 12.97 -16.04 16.72
C THR A 6 12.44 -14.61 16.68
N SER A 7 13.28 -13.68 16.20
CA SER A 7 12.87 -12.30 15.97
C SER A 7 11.85 -12.25 14.83
N LEU A 8 10.57 -12.13 15.20
CA LEU A 8 9.47 -11.97 14.26
C LEU A 8 9.25 -10.48 13.98
N LYS A 9 9.11 -10.10 12.72
CA LYS A 9 8.73 -8.74 12.33
C LYS A 9 7.20 -8.63 12.37
N PRO A 10 6.61 -7.75 13.20
CA PRO A 10 5.16 -7.63 13.30
C PRO A 10 4.58 -6.91 12.07
N ALA A 11 3.47 -7.44 11.54
CA ALA A 11 2.59 -6.75 10.61
C ALA A 11 1.33 -6.30 11.37
N LYS A 12 1.24 -5.01 11.70
CA LYS A 12 0.12 -4.48 12.50
C LYS A 12 -1.09 -4.23 11.62
N MET A 13 -2.26 -4.64 12.08
CA MET A 13 -3.54 -4.31 11.45
C MET A 13 -4.16 -3.10 12.15
N CYS A 14 -4.82 -2.24 11.38
CA CYS A 14 -5.65 -1.14 11.84
C CYS A 14 -7.04 -1.39 11.23
N TYR A 15 -7.97 -1.91 12.04
CA TYR A 15 -9.23 -2.47 11.53
C TYR A 15 -8.98 -3.52 10.43
N GLU A 16 -9.47 -3.28 9.23
CA GLU A 16 -9.39 -4.15 8.06
C GLU A 16 -8.18 -3.88 7.14
N HIS A 17 -7.25 -2.99 7.51
CA HIS A 17 -6.08 -2.67 6.68
C HIS A 17 -4.74 -2.83 7.42
N ILE A 18 -3.65 -2.98 6.65
CA ILE A 18 -2.29 -3.01 7.18
C ILE A 18 -1.90 -1.59 7.61
N GLY A 19 -1.59 -1.42 8.89
CA GLY A 19 -1.12 -0.18 9.48
C GLY A 19 0.32 -0.27 10.01
N GLY A 20 0.69 0.72 10.82
CA GLY A 20 2.01 0.81 11.44
C GLY A 20 3.16 0.91 10.42
N LYS A 21 4.35 0.43 10.80
CA LYS A 21 5.56 0.61 9.99
C LYS A 21 5.50 -0.12 8.64
N LEU A 22 4.84 -1.28 8.57
CA LEU A 22 4.68 -2.00 7.31
C LEU A 22 3.79 -1.21 6.34
N GLY A 23 2.63 -0.72 6.79
CA GLY A 23 1.75 0.11 5.97
C GLY A 23 2.45 1.38 5.46
N GLN A 24 3.23 2.04 6.33
CA GLN A 24 4.04 3.20 5.94
C GLN A 24 5.03 2.85 4.81
N LEU A 25 5.82 1.79 4.97
CA LEU A 25 6.84 1.40 3.99
C LEU A 25 6.22 0.98 2.65
N LEU A 26 5.07 0.32 2.68
CA LEU A 26 4.33 -0.01 1.46
C LEU A 26 3.89 1.27 0.73
N ALA A 27 3.32 2.24 1.44
CA ALA A 27 2.91 3.51 0.86
C ALA A 27 4.10 4.28 0.24
N GLU A 28 5.21 4.43 0.99
CA GLU A 28 6.44 5.05 0.49
C GLU A 28 6.94 4.35 -0.78
N THR A 29 7.02 3.02 -0.76
CA THR A 29 7.47 2.22 -1.92
C THR A 29 6.56 2.40 -3.13
N PHE A 30 5.24 2.43 -2.94
CA PHE A 30 4.28 2.59 -4.04
C PHE A 30 4.32 4.01 -4.63
N ILE A 31 4.60 5.03 -3.81
CA ILE A 31 4.82 6.40 -4.29
C ILE A 31 6.12 6.47 -5.10
N GLU A 32 7.23 5.95 -4.57
CA GLU A 32 8.53 5.94 -5.25
C GLU A 32 8.50 5.18 -6.58
N LYS A 33 7.76 4.07 -6.64
CA LYS A 33 7.53 3.31 -7.87
C LYS A 33 6.54 3.96 -8.83
N GLY A 34 5.87 5.05 -8.42
CA GLY A 34 4.85 5.72 -9.22
C GLY A 34 3.55 4.93 -9.39
N TRP A 35 3.28 3.95 -8.51
CA TRP A 35 2.03 3.15 -8.54
C TRP A 35 0.85 3.95 -8.01
N ILE A 36 1.09 4.81 -7.03
CA ILE A 36 0.12 5.79 -6.54
C ILE A 36 0.73 7.19 -6.60
N ALA A 37 -0.10 8.18 -6.92
CA ALA A 37 0.31 9.58 -7.01
C ALA A 37 -0.84 10.51 -6.62
N LYS A 38 -0.50 11.73 -6.19
CA LYS A 38 -1.49 12.80 -6.04
C LYS A 38 -1.78 13.41 -7.41
N LYS A 39 -3.01 13.90 -7.63
CA LYS A 39 -3.31 14.69 -8.85
C LYS A 39 -2.72 16.09 -8.74
N ASN A 40 -2.81 16.70 -7.56
CA ASN A 40 -2.15 17.97 -7.22
C ASN A 40 -1.30 17.83 -5.95
N PRO A 41 -0.21 18.60 -5.79
CA PRO A 41 0.62 18.55 -4.59
C PRO A 41 -0.14 18.80 -3.28
N SER A 42 -1.20 19.62 -3.33
CA SER A 42 -2.08 19.97 -2.21
C SER A 42 -3.10 18.89 -1.85
N ASP A 43 -3.27 17.86 -2.68
CA ASP A 43 -4.28 16.83 -2.43
C ASP A 43 -3.94 16.03 -1.16
N LYS A 44 -4.97 15.67 -0.41
CA LYS A 44 -4.85 14.78 0.76
C LYS A 44 -4.75 13.32 0.35
N ASN A 45 -5.38 12.96 -0.76
CA ASN A 45 -5.51 11.59 -1.23
C ASN A 45 -4.49 11.27 -2.32
N PHE A 46 -4.06 10.01 -2.35
CA PHE A 46 -3.34 9.42 -3.47
C PHE A 46 -4.32 8.61 -4.32
N TYR A 47 -4.04 8.55 -5.61
CA TYR A 47 -4.83 7.81 -6.58
C TYR A 47 -3.91 6.81 -7.30
N ILE A 48 -4.48 5.67 -7.68
CA ILE A 48 -3.76 4.65 -8.45
C ILE A 48 -3.50 5.19 -9.85
N THR A 49 -2.25 5.14 -10.30
CA THR A 49 -1.86 5.56 -11.65
C THR A 49 -2.11 4.44 -12.66
N ASP A 50 -2.02 4.72 -13.97
CA ASP A 50 -2.10 3.67 -14.99
C ASP A 50 -1.01 2.60 -14.84
N LEU A 51 0.18 2.99 -14.36
CA LEU A 51 1.24 2.05 -14.01
C LEU A 51 0.81 1.22 -12.79
N GLY A 52 0.34 1.87 -11.73
CA GLY A 52 -0.14 1.19 -10.53
C GLY A 52 -1.23 0.17 -10.81
N GLN A 53 -2.17 0.47 -11.72
CA GLN A 53 -3.22 -0.49 -12.08
C GLN A 53 -2.65 -1.81 -12.61
N LYS A 54 -1.65 -1.73 -13.49
CA LYS A 54 -0.98 -2.91 -14.05
C LYS A 54 -0.20 -3.67 -12.99
N GLU A 55 0.55 -2.94 -12.17
CA GLU A 55 1.47 -3.54 -11.21
C GLU A 55 0.75 -4.13 -9.99
N PHE A 56 -0.31 -3.49 -9.49
CA PHE A 56 -1.15 -4.09 -8.45
C PHE A 56 -1.85 -5.36 -8.94
N THR A 57 -2.32 -5.37 -10.19
CA THR A 57 -2.89 -6.57 -10.80
C THR A 57 -1.83 -7.67 -10.92
N ALA A 58 -0.60 -7.33 -11.34
CA ALA A 58 0.52 -8.28 -11.39
C ALA A 58 0.94 -8.80 -10.00
N LEU A 59 0.78 -7.99 -8.95
CA LEU A 59 0.96 -8.39 -7.55
C LEU A 59 -0.18 -9.28 -7.03
N GLY A 60 -1.25 -9.48 -7.80
CA GLY A 60 -2.40 -10.30 -7.44
C GLY A 60 -3.49 -9.55 -6.67
N ILE A 61 -3.46 -8.20 -6.67
CA ILE A 61 -4.46 -7.36 -6.02
C ILE A 61 -5.53 -6.98 -7.04
N ASN A 62 -6.78 -7.37 -6.77
CA ASN A 62 -7.92 -7.00 -7.61
C ASN A 62 -8.39 -5.57 -7.34
N ILE A 63 -7.82 -4.61 -8.06
CA ILE A 63 -8.18 -3.19 -7.92
C ILE A 63 -9.60 -2.86 -8.41
N SER A 64 -10.28 -3.77 -9.11
CA SER A 64 -11.66 -3.57 -9.60
C SER A 64 -12.67 -3.46 -8.46
N GLU A 65 -12.31 -3.88 -7.25
CA GLU A 65 -13.12 -3.73 -6.04
C GLU A 65 -13.16 -2.28 -5.53
N ILE A 66 -12.22 -1.44 -5.97
CA ILE A 66 -12.18 -0.02 -5.63
C ILE A 66 -13.12 0.72 -6.59
N LYS A 67 -14.18 1.30 -6.04
CA LYS A 67 -15.09 2.14 -6.83
C LYS A 67 -14.37 3.43 -7.26
N PRO A 68 -14.45 3.82 -8.54
CA PRO A 68 -13.92 5.10 -8.96
C PRO A 68 -14.67 6.24 -8.24
N GLU A 69 -13.92 7.18 -7.69
CA GLU A 69 -14.47 8.41 -7.16
C GLU A 69 -14.67 9.38 -8.33
N ILE A 70 -15.92 9.79 -8.57
CA ILE A 70 -16.22 10.87 -9.51
C ILE A 70 -15.87 12.18 -8.78
N LEU A 71 -14.78 12.81 -9.21
CA LEU A 71 -14.38 14.14 -8.74
C LEU A 71 -15.27 15.24 -9.33
#